data_AF-A0A7Y2D647-F1
#
_entry.id   AF-A0A7Y2D647-F1
#
_cell.length_a   1.000
_cell.length_b   1.000
_cell.length_c   1.000
_cell.angle_alpha   90.00
_cell.angle_beta   90.00
_cell.angle_gamma   90.00
#
_symmetry.space_group_name_H-M   'P 1'
#
loop_
_entity.id
_entity.type
_entity.pdbx_description
1 polymer ?
#
loop_
_entity_poly.entity_id
_entity_poly.type
_entity_poly.pdbx_seq_one_letter_code
_entity_poly.pdbx_strand_id
1 'polypeptide(L)' 'MNWLENKFGLIRLTDINAEVEGNTAFITGTYAVESRSESGKREELLYRFSKTLKRRHGDWLAVESRSSRITESGPVAVN' A
#
# COMPACT_ATOMS: atom_id res chain seq x y z
N MET A 1 -15.99 -0.96 23.54
CA MET A 1 -15.33 -2.10 22.88
C MET A 1 -14.41 -1.51 21.81
N ASN A 2 -13.13 -1.31 22.14
CA ASN A 2 -12.14 -0.66 21.27
C ASN A 2 -11.57 -1.69 20.28
N TRP A 3 -12.01 -1.65 19.03
CA TRP A 3 -11.57 -2.55 17.96
C TRP A 3 -10.36 -2.01 17.18
N LEU A 4 -9.29 -1.62 17.88
CA LEU A 4 -8.04 -1.18 17.25
C LEU A 4 -6.86 -2.11 17.58
N GLU A 5 -7.12 -3.39 17.84
CA GLU A 5 -6.08 -4.42 17.82
C GLU A 5 -5.88 -4.91 16.37
N ASN A 6 -4.78 -4.47 15.75
CA ASN A 6 -4.11 -5.10 14.60
C ASN A 6 -5.03 -5.76 13.55
N LYS A 7 -5.90 -4.96 12.91
CA LYS A 7 -6.88 -5.44 11.91
C LYS A 7 -6.33 -5.62 10.49
N PHE A 8 -5.02 -5.54 10.30
CA PHE A 8 -4.41 -5.83 9.00
C PHE A 8 -3.76 -7.21 9.11
N GLY A 9 -4.40 -8.20 8.49
CA GLY A 9 -3.80 -9.52 8.28
C GLY A 9 -2.48 -9.43 7.52
N LEU A 10 -1.83 -10.56 7.30
CA LEU A 10 -0.53 -10.66 6.64
C LEU A 10 -0.48 -9.79 5.37
N ILE A 11 0.31 -8.70 5.41
CA ILE A 11 0.46 -7.81 4.27
C ILE A 11 1.46 -8.43 3.30
N ARG A 12 0.98 -8.87 2.13
CA ARG A 12 1.86 -9.25 1.01
C ARG A 12 2.13 -8.03 0.15
N LEU A 13 3.42 -7.76 -0.10
CA LEU A 13 3.87 -6.67 -0.97
C LEU A 13 4.34 -7.24 -2.31
N THR A 14 3.85 -6.70 -3.41
CA THR A 14 4.24 -7.07 -4.78
C THR A 14 4.52 -5.81 -5.62
N ASP A 15 5.21 -5.98 -6.75
CA ASP A 15 5.46 -4.91 -7.73
C ASP A 15 6.11 -3.66 -7.13
N ILE A 16 6.97 -3.87 -6.13
CA ILE A 16 7.67 -2.79 -5.44
C ILE A 16 8.67 -2.15 -6.40
N ASN A 17 8.51 -0.85 -6.62
CA ASN A 17 9.52 -0.01 -7.25
C ASN A 17 9.94 1.07 -6.27
N ALA A 18 11.24 1.35 -6.22
CA ALA A 18 11.81 2.38 -5.37
C ALA A 18 12.82 3.19 -6.16
N GLU A 19 12.63 4.50 -6.17
CA GLU A 19 13.51 5.47 -6.82
C GLU A 19 14.01 6.45 -5.77
N VAL A 20 15.30 6.82 -5.85
CA VAL A 20 15.95 7.72 -4.90
C VAL A 20 16.58 8.87 -5.66
N GLU A 21 16.18 10.09 -5.30
CA GLU A 21 16.70 11.33 -5.84
C GLU A 21 17.25 12.20 -4.69
N GLY A 22 18.56 12.11 -4.48
CA GLY A 22 19.24 12.80 -3.39
C GLY A 22 18.69 12.39 -2.02
N ASN A 23 18.02 13.32 -1.34
CA ASN A 23 17.41 13.11 -0.02
C ASN A 23 15.91 12.80 -0.09
N THR A 24 15.39 12.49 -1.26
CA THR A 24 13.99 12.10 -1.46
C THR A 24 13.94 10.69 -2.05
N ALA A 25 12.99 9.87 -1.61
CA ALA A 25 12.72 8.58 -2.20
C ALA A 25 11.23 8.44 -2.51
N PHE A 26 10.93 7.81 -3.65
CA PHE A 26 9.58 7.48 -4.08
C PHE A 26 9.46 5.97 -4.11
N ILE A 27 8.49 5.43 -3.37
CA ILE A 27 8.20 4.00 -3.34
C ILE A 27 6.80 3.81 -3.87
N THR A 28 6.64 2.90 -4.82
CA THR A 28 5.34 2.44 -5.27
C THR A 28 5.26 0.93 -5.15
N GLY A 29 4.04 0.40 -5.10
CA GLY A 29 3.85 -1.03 -5.08
C GLY A 29 2.40 -1.40 -4.91
N THR A 30 2.17 -2.69 -4.77
CA THR A 30 0.85 -3.25 -4.48
C THR A 30 0.92 -3.96 -3.13
N TYR A 31 -0.11 -3.79 -2.30
CA TYR A 31 -0.26 -4.58 -1.09
C TYR A 31 -1.60 -5.30 -1.05
N ALA A 32 -1.58 -6.54 -0.58
CA ALA A 32 -2.76 -7.34 -0.31
C ALA A 32 -3.08 -7.31 1.19
N VAL A 33 -4.36 -7.15 1.53
CA VAL A 33 -4.86 -7.25 2.90
C VAL A 33 -5.92 -8.34 2.94
N GLU A 34 -5.76 -9.30 3.87
CA GLU A 34 -6.84 -10.20 4.20
C GLU A 34 -7.92 -9.46 5.00
N SER A 35 -9.14 -9.49 4.48
CA SER A 35 -10.35 -8.98 5.14
C SER A 35 -11.35 -10.12 5.34
N ARG A 36 -12.35 -9.89 6.19
CA ARG A 36 -13.54 -10.73 6.26
C ARG A 36 -14.75 -9.90 5.82
N SER A 37 -15.56 -10.45 4.93
CA SER A 37 -16.86 -9.88 4.57
C SER A 37 -17.81 -9.90 5.77
N GLU A 38 -18.93 -9.19 5.66
CA GLU A 38 -20.01 -9.24 6.66
C GLU A 38 -20.58 -10.65 6.85
N SER A 39 -20.54 -11.49 5.81
CA SER A 39 -20.92 -12.91 5.87
C SER A 39 -19.84 -13.82 6.47
N GLY A 40 -18.71 -13.27 6.89
CA GLY A 40 -17.59 -14.01 7.50
C GLY A 40 -16.65 -14.70 6.50
N LYS A 41 -16.87 -14.53 5.19
CA LYS A 41 -15.99 -15.06 4.14
C LYS A 41 -14.67 -14.29 4.14
N ARG A 42 -13.54 -15.00 4.01
CA ARG A 42 -12.24 -14.37 3.81
C ARG A 42 -12.16 -13.80 2.39
N GLU A 43 -11.70 -12.57 2.28
CA GLU A 43 -11.50 -11.85 1.03
C GLU A 43 -10.12 -11.22 1.02
N GLU A 44 -9.45 -11.26 -0.12
CA GLU A 44 -8.19 -10.53 -0.33
C GLU A 44 -8.51 -9.20 -1.00
N LEU A 45 -8.04 -8.10 -0.41
CA LEU A 45 -8.19 -6.76 -0.94
C LEU A 45 -6.84 -6.25 -1.43
N LEU A 46 -6.76 -5.90 -2.71
CA LEU A 46 -5.56 -5.36 -3.32
C LEU A 46 -5.58 -3.83 -3.34
N TYR A 47 -4.44 -3.23 -3.04
CA TYR A 47 -4.25 -1.79 -3.04
C TYR A 47 -2.97 -1.42 -3.78
N ARG A 48 -3.05 -0.43 -4.67
CA ARG A 48 -1.85 0.25 -5.18
C ARG A 48 -1.47 1.34 -4.20
N PHE A 49 -0.19 1.47 -3.90
CA PHE A 49 0.31 2.52 -3.01
C PHE A 49 1.43 3.33 -3.64
N SER A 50 1.56 4.56 -3.16
CA SER A 50 2.75 5.39 -3.33
C SER A 50 3.15 5.99 -1.98
N LYS A 51 4.46 6.11 -1.74
CA LYS A 51 5.04 6.77 -0.58
C LYS A 51 6.17 7.67 -1.02
N THR A 52 6.16 8.88 -0.48
CA THR A 52 7.28 9.81 -0.61
C THR A 52 8.00 9.83 0.73
N LEU A 53 9.30 9.58 0.73
CA LEU A 53 10.15 9.63 1.90
C LEU A 53 11.17 10.75 1.75
N LYS A 54 11.50 11.40 2.85
CA LYS A 54 12.58 12.39 2.92
C LYS A 54 13.61 11.97 3.95
N ARG A 55 14.88 12.01 3.57
CA ARG A 55 15.99 11.75 4.49
C ARG A 55 16.18 12.94 5.43
N ARG A 56 16.12 12.72 6.73
CA ARG A 56 16.36 13.73 7.78
C ARG A 56 17.26 13.10 8.85
N HIS A 57 18.38 13.76 9.15
CA HIS A 57 19.36 13.28 10.14
C HIS A 57 19.84 11.83 9.92
N GLY A 58 19.92 11.40 8.66
CA GLY A 58 20.34 10.04 8.30
C GLY A 58 19.19 9.06 8.07
N ASP A 59 18.00 9.34 8.59
CA ASP A 59 16.83 8.46 8.54
C ASP A 59 15.85 8.82 7.43
N TRP A 60 15.26 7.81 6.81
CA TRP A 60 14.19 7.98 5.83
C TRP A 60 12.84 8.06 6.53
N LEU A 61 12.17 9.20 6.41
CA LEU A 61 10.87 9.44 7.01
C LEU A 61 9.81 9.60 5.92
N ALA A 62 8.72 8.83 5.99
CA ALA A 62 7.58 9.04 5.11
C ALA A 62 6.97 10.42 5.35
N VAL A 63 6.91 11.24 4.30
CA VAL A 63 6.29 12.57 4.33
C VAL A 63 4.94 12.58 3.61
N GLU A 64 4.69 11.60 2.75
CA GLU A 64 3.40 11.39 2.09
C GLU A 64 3.17 9.89 1.88
N SER A 65 1.91 9.46 2.00
CA SER A 65 1.50 8.09 1.69
C SER A 65 0.10 8.12 1.11
N ARG A 66 -0.08 7.51 -0.06
CA ARG A 66 -1.39 7.34 -0.69
C ARG A 66 -1.62 5.88 -1.02
N SER A 67 -2.86 5.45 -0.95
CA SER A 67 -3.27 4.12 -1.39
C SER A 67 -4.67 4.18 -2.00
N SER A 68 -4.88 3.38 -3.04
CA SER A 68 -6.19 3.21 -3.67
C SER A 68 -6.48 1.73 -3.79
N ARG A 69 -7.73 1.35 -3.51
CA ARG A 69 -8.20 -0.03 -3.71
C ARG A 69 -8.25 -0.32 -5.21
N ILE A 70 -7.71 -1.46 -5.61
CA ILE A 70 -7.85 -1.98 -6.97
C ILE A 70 -9.21 -2.70 -7.00
N THR A 71 -10.19 -2.10 -7.68
CA THR A 71 -11.57 -2.60 -7.74
C THR A 71 -11.86 -3.40 -9.00
N GLU A 72 -11.06 -3.23 -10.05
CA GLU A 72 -11.17 -3.96 -11.32
C GLU A 72 -9.77 -4.34 -11.83
N SER A 73 -9.53 -5.62 -12.07
CA SER A 73 -8.38 -6.11 -12.83
C SER A 73 -8.79 -6.26 -14.29
N GLY A 74 -8.88 -5.13 -15.01
CA GLY A 74 -9.10 -5.09 -16.46
C GLY A 74 -7.98 -4.30 -17.14
N PRO A 75 -7.68 -4.54 -18.42
CA PRO A 75 -6.68 -3.75 -19.14
C PRO A 75 -7.08 -2.28 -19.12
N VAL A 76 -6.17 -1.41 -18.68
CA VAL A 76 -6.31 0.04 -18.90
C VAL A 76 -6.23 0.25 -20.40
N ALA A 77 -7.36 0.58 -21.04
CA ALA A 77 -7.37 0.99 -22.43
C ALA A 77 -6.55 2.28 -22.53
N VAL A 78 -5.39 2.18 -23.19
CA VAL A 78 -4.61 3.34 -23.60
C VAL A 78 -5.24 3.81 -24.91
N ASN A 79 -5.92 4.95 -24.89
CA ASN A 79 -6.33 5.66 -26.11
C ASN A 79 -5.13 6.43 -26.69
#